data_AF-A0A7X8T0L0-F1
#
_entry.id   AF-A0A7X8T0L0-F1
#
_cell.length_a   1.000
_cell.length_b   1.000
_cell.length_c   1.000
_cell.angle_alpha   90.00
_cell.angle_beta   90.00
_cell.angle_gamma   90.00
#
_symmetry.space_group_name_H-M   'P 1'
#
loop_
_entity.id
_entity.type
_entity.pdbx_description
1 polymer ?
#
loop_
_entity_poly.entity_id
_entity_poly.type
_entity_poly.pdbx_seq_one_letter_code
_entity_poly.pdbx_strand_id
1 'polypeptide(L)'
;MNTAPNSNQFTQYLIGAPNGQTSTAAFTPAPPPAEPARPLPSVRTFDVFDTLIARRCVEPSRVFEIVAKRANLPAFAAARKAAEAKIAQYPYNLDMIYDELKIALQLDPLQVAGLKAMEIDVELEQVIPIAENMARVRHGDVLISDMYLGADIIRRLLDKAGLNKKVSLIVSSDGKRSGTIWPQVQANLAVEEHLGDNAHSDVDMPRRFNIPNRHTNTFSPTQVEGVLMQIGLRQLAELCRETRLSTWSANAQTRSVQLVQASLNFPIMLLGSVALARFAAHLNKQSILFSSRDCDSWLPLFEKVSQRIGFTCKATYFYTSRLAKMQPSSSYKAYVKRLLTADALVVDLCGTGWSLANFAATLGLSNLQVFFLHKLPAAAAYEAMAATPQTCQFHTLVSPSEAGVENTVLEMSNYATHGMVEDVRMLQDFAIPVFAQDNRSPETLAIVQAQQDCFATAVSLMDKYDLHEVFGLDNASLAAVTSALYVMLSQQMELRSIYGSSHTAEETSVRRSLGCA
;
A
#
# COMPACT_ATOMS: atom_id res chain seq x y z
N MET A 1 9.58 57.36 40.14
CA MET A 1 8.69 58.14 41.02
C MET A 1 7.27 57.88 40.49
N ASN A 2 6.42 57.13 41.20
CA ASN A 2 5.57 57.60 42.32
C ASN A 2 4.91 58.95 41.97
N THR A 3 3.60 59.09 41.77
CA THR A 3 2.46 58.51 42.52
C THR A 3 1.13 58.57 41.72
N ALA A 4 0.14 57.74 42.08
CA ALA A 4 -1.29 58.00 41.79
C ALA A 4 -1.90 58.91 42.88
N PRO A 5 -3.14 59.46 42.74
CA PRO A 5 -4.29 58.70 43.27
C PRO A 5 -5.71 58.96 42.67
N ASN A 6 -6.56 57.93 42.79
CA ASN A 6 -7.98 57.91 43.23
C ASN A 6 -9.15 58.68 42.56
N SER A 7 -10.04 57.88 41.95
CA SER A 7 -11.46 57.63 42.33
C SER A 7 -12.58 58.71 42.24
N ASN A 8 -13.77 58.21 41.89
CA ASN A 8 -15.13 58.74 42.14
C ASN A 8 -15.67 59.89 41.25
N GLN A 9 -16.20 59.51 40.09
CA GLN A 9 -17.42 60.06 39.50
C GLN A 9 -18.14 58.95 38.71
N PHE A 10 -19.46 58.86 38.57
CA PHE A 10 -20.63 59.21 39.36
C PHE A 10 -21.80 58.58 38.57
N THR A 11 -22.74 57.91 39.24
CA THR A 11 -23.80 57.09 38.63
C THR A 11 -24.83 57.92 37.84
N GLN A 12 -25.33 57.38 36.71
CA GLN A 12 -26.63 57.75 36.12
C GLN A 12 -27.47 56.47 35.97
N TYR A 13 -28.42 56.23 36.87
CA TYR A 13 -29.85 56.60 36.79
C TYR A 13 -30.74 55.53 36.12
N LEU A 14 -31.35 54.71 36.99
CA LEU A 14 -32.53 53.88 36.73
C LEU A 14 -33.81 54.70 36.95
N ILE A 15 -34.87 54.43 36.18
CA ILE A 15 -36.26 54.78 36.51
C ILE A 15 -37.18 53.62 36.09
N GLY A 16 -38.07 53.15 36.98
CA GLY A 16 -39.09 52.14 36.65
C GLY A 16 -39.62 51.31 37.83
N ALA A 17 -40.35 51.92 38.76
CA ALA A 17 -41.17 51.27 39.81
C ALA A 17 -42.68 51.53 39.51
N PRO A 18 -43.68 51.10 40.32
CA PRO A 18 -43.70 50.22 41.52
C PRO A 18 -44.44 48.88 41.21
N ASN A 19 -44.96 48.02 42.11
CA ASN A 19 -45.20 47.95 43.57
C ASN A 19 -44.98 46.46 44.02
N GLY A 20 -45.11 46.00 45.27
CA GLY A 20 -45.47 46.61 46.56
C GLY A 20 -46.38 45.66 47.39
N GLN A 21 -45.84 44.88 48.35
CA GLN A 21 -46.51 44.36 49.57
C GLN A 21 -45.55 43.52 50.44
N THR A 22 -45.98 43.20 51.67
CA THR A 22 -45.13 42.86 52.83
C THR A 22 -45.07 41.36 53.20
N SER A 23 -43.97 40.98 53.86
CA SER A 23 -43.83 39.85 54.81
C SER A 23 -43.88 38.42 54.27
N THR A 24 -42.75 37.73 54.34
CA THR A 24 -42.58 36.49 55.15
C THR A 24 -41.09 36.08 55.14
N ALA A 25 -40.65 35.37 56.18
CA ALA A 25 -39.28 34.86 56.26
C ALA A 25 -39.07 33.70 55.27
N ALA A 26 -38.46 33.98 54.13
CA ALA A 26 -38.10 32.95 53.16
C ALA A 26 -36.86 32.18 53.64
N PHE A 27 -37.02 30.87 53.86
CA PHE A 27 -35.89 29.95 53.93
C PHE A 27 -35.07 30.10 52.64
N THR A 28 -33.79 30.46 52.75
CA THR A 28 -32.84 30.20 51.66
C THR A 28 -32.82 28.70 51.42
N PRO A 29 -33.16 28.20 50.22
CA PRO A 29 -32.97 26.79 49.93
C PRO A 29 -31.48 26.48 50.10
N ALA A 30 -31.18 25.32 50.70
CA ALA A 30 -29.82 24.83 50.71
C ALA A 30 -29.27 24.77 49.26
N PRO A 31 -27.97 25.00 49.03
CA PRO A 31 -27.40 24.74 47.72
C PRO A 31 -27.76 23.32 47.30
N PRO A 32 -28.10 23.08 46.01
CA PRO A 32 -28.42 21.73 45.56
C PRO A 32 -27.27 20.79 45.95
N PRO A 33 -27.56 19.57 46.45
CA PRO A 33 -26.52 18.61 46.77
C PRO A 33 -25.65 18.46 45.53
N ALA A 34 -24.32 18.55 45.70
CA ALA A 34 -23.38 18.47 44.59
C ALA A 34 -23.71 17.23 43.75
N GLU A 35 -24.07 17.42 42.48
CA GLU A 35 -24.38 16.30 41.61
C GLU A 35 -23.19 15.34 41.65
N PRO A 36 -23.42 14.02 41.85
CA PRO A 36 -22.33 13.06 41.84
C PRO A 36 -21.62 13.18 40.50
N ALA A 37 -20.35 13.60 40.55
CA ALA A 37 -19.59 13.94 39.36
C ALA A 37 -19.64 12.78 38.37
N ARG A 38 -20.17 13.04 37.17
CA ARG A 38 -20.29 11.99 36.15
C ARG A 38 -18.89 11.47 35.84
N PRO A 39 -18.70 10.15 35.69
CA PRO A 39 -17.39 9.59 35.38
C PRO A 39 -16.87 10.19 34.08
N LEU A 40 -15.55 10.46 34.03
CA LEU A 40 -14.91 10.94 32.80
C LEU A 40 -15.09 9.91 31.68
N PRO A 41 -15.30 10.34 30.42
CA PRO A 41 -15.41 9.42 29.29
C PRO A 41 -14.11 8.65 29.09
N SER A 42 -14.22 7.32 28.99
CA SER A 42 -13.11 6.42 28.60
C SER A 42 -12.85 6.54 27.10
N VAL A 43 -11.64 6.92 26.73
CA VAL A 43 -11.25 7.13 25.33
C VAL A 43 -9.83 6.62 25.08
N ARG A 44 -9.53 6.26 23.83
CA ARG A 44 -8.14 6.24 23.34
C ARG A 44 -7.78 7.59 22.77
N THR A 45 -6.49 7.88 22.83
CA THR A 45 -5.93 9.04 22.16
C THR A 45 -4.92 8.60 21.11
N PHE A 46 -4.85 9.34 20.01
CA PHE A 46 -3.96 9.01 18.89
C PHE A 46 -3.27 10.27 18.41
N ASP A 47 -1.99 10.17 18.09
CA ASP A 47 -1.36 11.08 17.15
C ASP A 47 -1.95 10.92 15.73
N VAL A 48 -1.72 11.89 14.85
CA VAL A 48 -2.18 11.92 13.47
C VAL A 48 -1.08 11.52 12.46
N PHE A 49 0.08 12.19 12.46
CA PHE A 49 1.06 12.12 11.37
C PHE A 49 2.11 11.06 11.64
N ASP A 50 2.35 10.20 10.66
CA ASP A 50 3.14 8.97 10.78
C ASP A 50 2.59 7.96 11.83
N THR A 51 1.43 8.28 12.44
CA THR A 51 0.65 7.40 13.31
C THR A 51 -0.62 6.85 12.64
N LEU A 52 -1.53 7.72 12.19
CA LEU A 52 -2.79 7.33 11.51
C LEU A 52 -2.73 7.55 9.99
N ILE A 53 -2.05 8.61 9.58
CA ILE A 53 -1.78 8.94 8.18
C ILE A 53 -0.27 9.14 8.00
N ALA A 54 0.26 8.76 6.86
CA ALA A 54 1.64 9.07 6.48
C ALA A 54 1.67 9.90 5.19
N ARG A 55 2.87 10.35 4.81
CA ARG A 55 3.12 10.95 3.49
C ARG A 55 3.64 9.90 2.51
N ARG A 56 3.18 9.93 1.26
CA ARG A 56 3.63 9.08 0.14
C ARG A 56 5.12 9.25 -0.11
N CYS A 57 5.59 10.49 -0.21
CA CYS A 57 7.01 10.85 -0.39
C CYS A 57 7.93 10.53 0.81
N VAL A 58 7.43 9.85 1.85
CA VAL A 58 8.10 9.50 3.11
C VAL A 58 8.52 10.72 3.93
N GLU A 59 9.52 11.49 3.50
CA GLU A 59 10.01 12.64 4.26
C GLU A 59 9.07 13.85 4.12
N PRO A 60 8.65 14.51 5.21
CA PRO A 60 7.83 15.72 5.14
C PRO A 60 8.46 16.83 4.29
N SER A 61 9.79 16.96 4.31
CA SER A 61 10.48 18.01 3.56
C SER A 61 10.36 17.90 2.02
N ARG A 62 10.01 16.71 1.50
CA ARG A 62 9.76 16.49 0.06
C ARG A 62 8.48 17.18 -0.43
N VAL A 63 7.49 17.41 0.45
CA VAL A 63 6.30 18.25 0.17
C VAL A 63 6.75 19.61 -0.35
N PHE A 64 7.68 20.27 0.35
CA PHE A 64 8.18 21.59 -0.02
C PHE A 64 8.93 21.59 -1.36
N GLU A 65 9.59 20.48 -1.72
CA GLU A 65 10.26 20.34 -3.01
C GLU A 65 9.27 20.15 -4.17
N ILE A 66 8.16 19.43 -3.94
CA ILE A 66 7.06 19.32 -4.90
C ILE A 66 6.42 20.70 -5.14
N VAL A 67 6.18 21.48 -4.08
CA VAL A 67 5.70 22.87 -4.18
C VAL A 67 6.71 23.73 -4.95
N ALA A 68 8.01 23.68 -4.60
CA ALA A 68 9.06 24.42 -5.29
C ALA A 68 9.11 24.11 -6.80
N LYS A 69 8.97 22.84 -7.20
CA LYS A 69 8.91 22.40 -8.60
C LYS A 69 7.66 22.93 -9.32
N ARG A 70 6.48 22.83 -8.69
CA ARG A 70 5.19 23.28 -9.27
C ARG A 70 5.08 24.79 -9.40
N ALA A 71 5.58 25.53 -8.42
CA ALA A 71 5.63 26.99 -8.44
C ALA A 71 6.77 27.56 -9.31
N ASN A 72 7.62 26.69 -9.90
CA ASN A 72 8.87 27.08 -10.58
C ASN A 72 9.75 28.02 -9.72
N LEU A 73 9.84 27.72 -8.41
CA LEU A 73 10.52 28.55 -7.42
C LEU A 73 11.51 27.69 -6.61
N PRO A 74 12.71 27.37 -7.15
CA PRO A 74 13.65 26.44 -6.51
C PRO A 74 14.08 26.83 -5.09
N ALA A 75 14.12 28.12 -4.78
CA ALA A 75 14.45 28.64 -3.45
C ALA A 75 13.38 28.34 -2.37
N PHE A 76 12.14 28.03 -2.78
CA PHE A 76 11.01 27.86 -1.86
C PHE A 76 11.30 26.82 -0.77
N ALA A 77 11.77 25.63 -1.12
CA ALA A 77 11.95 24.55 -0.14
C ALA A 77 12.97 24.88 0.95
N ALA A 78 14.04 25.62 0.62
CA ALA A 78 15.03 26.07 1.60
C ALA A 78 14.48 27.21 2.47
N ALA A 79 13.85 28.22 1.85
CA ALA A 79 13.25 29.34 2.56
C ALA A 79 12.10 28.92 3.48
N ARG A 80 11.27 27.96 3.06
CA ARG A 80 10.13 27.41 3.82
C ARG A 80 10.56 26.69 5.10
N LYS A 81 11.67 25.95 5.04
CA LYS A 81 12.32 25.32 6.21
C LYS A 81 12.96 26.36 7.14
N ALA A 82 13.62 27.38 6.58
CA ALA A 82 14.22 28.46 7.37
C ALA A 82 13.19 29.34 8.08
N ALA A 83 12.06 29.64 7.42
CA ALA A 83 10.95 30.41 7.98
C ALA A 83 10.35 29.73 9.22
N GLU A 84 10.06 28.43 9.15
CA GLU A 84 9.58 27.63 10.28
C GLU A 84 10.60 27.59 11.42
N ALA A 85 11.88 27.33 11.11
CA ALA A 85 12.95 27.23 12.11
C ALA A 85 13.17 28.52 12.92
N LYS A 86 12.88 29.71 12.36
CA LYS A 86 12.94 31.00 13.08
C LYS A 86 11.90 31.09 14.20
N ILE A 87 10.70 30.57 13.99
CA ILE A 87 9.54 30.77 14.87
C ILE A 87 9.21 29.58 15.75
N ALA A 88 9.77 28.40 15.45
CA ALA A 88 9.54 27.13 16.17
C ALA A 88 9.94 27.11 17.66
N GLN A 89 10.45 28.22 18.22
CA GLN A 89 10.68 28.40 19.66
C GLN A 89 9.40 28.81 20.43
N TYR A 90 8.37 29.26 19.72
CA TYR A 90 7.08 29.70 20.27
C TYR A 90 5.95 28.94 19.58
N PRO A 91 4.73 28.91 20.15
CA PRO A 91 3.58 28.38 19.44
C PRO A 91 3.34 29.10 18.10
N TYR A 92 3.18 28.34 17.02
CA TYR A 92 3.11 28.87 15.65
C TYR A 92 2.11 28.10 14.79
N ASN A 93 1.72 28.70 13.67
CA ASN A 93 0.82 28.10 12.69
C ASN A 93 1.31 28.37 11.25
N LEU A 94 0.64 27.80 10.25
CA LEU A 94 0.99 27.95 8.85
C LEU A 94 1.01 29.42 8.39
N ASP A 95 0.11 30.28 8.87
CA ASP A 95 0.09 31.71 8.50
C ASP A 95 1.37 32.43 8.95
N MET A 96 1.81 32.21 10.20
CA MET A 96 3.05 32.81 10.73
C MET A 96 4.30 32.35 9.96
N ILE A 97 4.34 31.11 9.47
CA ILE A 97 5.42 30.63 8.60
C ILE A 97 5.38 31.38 7.26
N TYR A 98 4.18 31.62 6.72
CA TYR A 98 4.00 32.30 5.44
C TYR A 98 4.30 33.80 5.52
N ASP A 99 4.13 34.45 6.67
CA ASP A 99 4.61 35.82 6.93
C ASP A 99 6.15 35.89 6.90
N GLU A 100 6.85 34.93 7.53
CA GLU A 100 8.32 34.84 7.45
C GLU A 100 8.82 34.52 6.04
N LEU A 101 8.12 33.64 5.30
CA LEU A 101 8.41 33.34 3.90
C LEU A 101 8.24 34.55 2.99
N LYS A 102 7.18 35.34 3.20
CA LYS A 102 6.91 36.58 2.47
C LYS A 102 8.09 37.54 2.54
N ILE A 103 8.67 37.70 3.73
CA ILE A 103 9.86 38.52 3.96
C ILE A 103 11.08 37.88 3.28
N ALA A 104 11.30 36.58 3.48
CA ALA A 104 12.48 35.87 2.98
C ALA A 104 12.58 35.81 1.45
N LEU A 105 11.45 35.75 0.75
CA LEU A 105 11.36 35.63 -0.71
C LEU A 105 10.79 36.89 -1.41
N GLN A 106 10.55 37.98 -0.67
CA GLN A 106 9.98 39.24 -1.16
C GLN A 106 8.67 39.07 -1.93
N LEU A 107 7.78 38.21 -1.42
CA LEU A 107 6.54 37.82 -2.10
C LEU A 107 5.42 38.86 -1.93
N ASP A 108 4.62 39.03 -2.98
CA ASP A 108 3.36 39.77 -2.88
C ASP A 108 2.23 38.93 -2.21
N PRO A 109 1.11 39.55 -1.77
CA PRO A 109 0.04 38.82 -1.09
C PRO A 109 -0.63 37.71 -1.92
N LEU A 110 -0.69 37.84 -3.25
CA LEU A 110 -1.26 36.80 -4.13
C LEU A 110 -0.30 35.61 -4.25
N GLN A 111 1.00 35.87 -4.36
CA GLN A 111 2.03 34.84 -4.35
C GLN A 111 2.05 34.05 -3.04
N VAL A 112 1.95 34.75 -1.89
CA VAL A 112 1.83 34.13 -0.55
C VAL A 112 0.60 33.21 -0.49
N ALA A 113 -0.58 33.71 -0.87
CA ALA A 113 -1.81 32.93 -0.87
C ALA A 113 -1.74 31.71 -1.81
N GLY A 114 -1.22 31.90 -3.03
CA GLY A 114 -1.06 30.82 -4.02
C GLY A 114 -0.10 29.72 -3.56
N LEU A 115 1.06 30.08 -2.99
CA LEU A 115 2.01 29.12 -2.44
C LEU A 115 1.43 28.39 -1.22
N LYS A 116 0.66 29.08 -0.35
CA LYS A 116 0.02 28.45 0.83
C LYS A 116 -1.04 27.44 0.42
N ALA A 117 -1.88 27.80 -0.56
CA ALA A 117 -2.84 26.87 -1.14
C ALA A 117 -2.13 25.66 -1.77
N MET A 118 -1.05 25.89 -2.52
CA MET A 118 -0.27 24.81 -3.14
C MET A 118 0.38 23.87 -2.13
N GLU A 119 0.90 24.35 -0.99
CA GLU A 119 1.42 23.49 0.09
C GLU A 119 0.32 22.61 0.68
N ILE A 120 -0.86 23.18 0.93
CA ILE A 120 -2.04 22.44 1.43
C ILE A 120 -2.51 21.38 0.41
N ASP A 121 -2.57 21.73 -0.87
CA ASP A 121 -2.98 20.80 -1.92
C ASP A 121 -1.96 19.68 -2.13
N VAL A 122 -0.65 19.96 -2.03
CA VAL A 122 0.39 18.93 -2.07
C VAL A 122 0.30 18.01 -0.83
N GLU A 123 0.10 18.54 0.39
CA GLU A 123 -0.15 17.68 1.57
C GLU A 123 -1.38 16.77 1.37
N LEU A 124 -2.47 17.33 0.84
CA LEU A 124 -3.67 16.57 0.50
C LEU A 124 -3.43 15.53 -0.59
N GLU A 125 -2.55 15.76 -1.54
CA GLU A 125 -2.15 14.74 -2.51
C GLU A 125 -1.28 13.67 -1.87
N GLN A 126 -0.30 14.04 -1.03
CA GLN A 126 0.68 13.14 -0.44
C GLN A 126 0.12 12.27 0.68
N VAL A 127 -1.03 12.59 1.28
CA VAL A 127 -1.61 11.77 2.35
C VAL A 127 -1.91 10.34 1.91
N ILE A 128 -1.51 9.38 2.76
CA ILE A 128 -1.83 7.95 2.65
C ILE A 128 -2.28 7.41 4.03
N PRO A 129 -3.20 6.43 4.08
CA PRO A 129 -3.62 5.83 5.35
C PRO A 129 -2.54 4.91 5.94
N ILE A 130 -2.52 4.80 7.27
CA ILE A 130 -1.92 3.67 7.99
C ILE A 130 -3.08 2.80 8.49
N ALA A 131 -3.61 1.97 7.58
CA ALA A 131 -4.87 1.25 7.76
C ALA A 131 -4.93 0.42 9.07
N GLU A 132 -3.79 -0.15 9.46
CA GLU A 132 -3.60 -0.88 10.72
C GLU A 132 -3.95 -0.04 11.96
N ASN A 133 -3.42 1.19 12.04
CA ASN A 133 -3.68 2.07 13.19
C ASN A 133 -5.06 2.72 13.09
N MET A 134 -5.51 3.06 11.87
CA MET A 134 -6.87 3.57 11.63
C MET A 134 -7.96 2.58 12.05
N ALA A 135 -7.73 1.28 11.88
CA ALA A 135 -8.65 0.23 12.34
C ALA A 135 -8.79 0.14 13.87
N ARG A 136 -7.85 0.70 14.65
CA ARG A 136 -7.91 0.75 16.13
C ARG A 136 -8.78 1.90 16.66
N VAL A 137 -9.14 2.87 15.81
CA VAL A 137 -9.90 4.07 16.16
C VAL A 137 -11.40 3.75 16.26
N ARG A 138 -12.04 4.23 17.32
CA ARG A 138 -13.48 4.06 17.60
C ARG A 138 -14.20 5.41 17.51
N HIS A 139 -15.53 5.38 17.52
CA HIS A 139 -16.31 6.61 17.70
C HIS A 139 -16.12 7.14 19.13
N GLY A 140 -15.86 8.45 19.27
CA GLY A 140 -15.59 9.11 20.55
C GLY A 140 -14.12 9.14 20.98
N ASP A 141 -13.21 8.42 20.31
CA ASP A 141 -11.78 8.56 20.54
C ASP A 141 -11.29 9.97 20.12
N VAL A 142 -10.13 10.40 20.66
CA VAL A 142 -9.62 11.78 20.48
C VAL A 142 -8.28 11.77 19.75
N LEU A 143 -8.15 12.61 18.72
CA LEU A 143 -6.90 12.82 18.01
C LEU A 143 -6.17 14.03 18.60
N ILE A 144 -4.86 13.92 18.83
CA ILE A 144 -4.03 14.97 19.44
C ILE A 144 -2.76 15.12 18.58
N SER A 145 -2.63 16.25 17.89
CA SER A 145 -1.52 16.48 16.95
C SER A 145 -0.77 17.77 17.28
N ASP A 146 0.57 17.68 17.25
CA ASP A 146 1.46 18.84 17.29
C ASP A 146 1.89 19.15 15.84
N MET A 147 1.22 20.11 15.21
CA MET A 147 1.36 20.43 13.79
C MET A 147 1.00 21.90 13.50
N TYR A 148 1.70 22.55 12.56
CA TYR A 148 1.38 23.91 12.12
C TYR A 148 0.10 24.02 11.27
N LEU A 149 -0.45 22.89 10.80
CA LEU A 149 -1.67 22.83 9.99
C LEU A 149 -2.91 22.95 10.87
N GLY A 150 -3.85 23.82 10.49
CA GLY A 150 -5.12 23.99 11.22
C GLY A 150 -6.01 22.74 11.19
N ALA A 151 -6.89 22.63 12.18
CA ALA A 151 -7.78 21.46 12.37
C ALA A 151 -8.62 21.11 11.13
N ASP A 152 -9.10 22.10 10.38
CA ASP A 152 -9.88 21.89 9.15
C ASP A 152 -9.05 21.20 8.04
N ILE A 153 -7.76 21.54 7.93
CA ILE A 153 -6.85 20.92 6.96
C ILE A 153 -6.55 19.48 7.40
N ILE A 154 -6.28 19.25 8.68
CA ILE A 154 -6.05 17.92 9.24
C ILE A 154 -7.29 17.04 9.08
N ARG A 155 -8.51 17.58 9.27
CA ARG A 155 -9.76 16.85 9.02
C ARG A 155 -9.88 16.43 7.55
N ARG A 156 -9.59 17.33 6.59
CA ARG A 156 -9.57 17.00 5.15
C ARG A 156 -8.55 15.90 4.81
N LEU A 157 -7.37 15.92 5.44
CA LEU A 157 -6.34 14.87 5.28
C LEU A 157 -6.86 13.51 5.79
N LEU A 158 -7.46 13.48 6.99
CA LEU A 158 -8.04 12.28 7.59
C LEU A 158 -9.24 11.74 6.81
N ASP A 159 -10.11 12.62 6.28
CA ASP A 159 -11.23 12.25 5.42
C ASP A 159 -10.74 11.60 4.12
N LYS A 160 -9.71 12.19 3.48
CA LYS A 160 -9.12 11.64 2.25
C LYS A 160 -8.37 10.33 2.48
N ALA A 161 -7.80 10.12 3.67
CA ALA A 161 -7.26 8.83 4.10
C ALA A 161 -8.35 7.79 4.47
N GLY A 162 -9.63 8.19 4.53
CA GLY A 162 -10.75 7.29 4.78
C GLY A 162 -11.15 7.11 6.25
N LEU A 163 -10.81 8.04 7.16
CA LEU A 163 -11.19 7.95 8.57
C LEU A 163 -12.71 8.17 8.77
N ASN A 164 -13.48 7.08 8.69
CA ASN A 164 -14.94 7.08 8.85
C ASN A 164 -15.46 7.23 10.30
N LYS A 165 -14.56 7.38 11.28
CA LYS A 165 -14.92 7.51 12.70
C LYS A 165 -15.24 8.95 13.07
N LYS A 166 -16.23 9.11 13.96
CA LYS A 166 -16.57 10.40 14.58
C LYS A 166 -15.66 10.57 15.80
N VAL A 167 -14.68 11.45 15.68
CA VAL A 167 -13.61 11.70 16.65
C VAL A 167 -13.47 13.19 16.91
N SER A 168 -13.02 13.55 18.10
CA SER A 168 -12.57 14.92 18.39
C SER A 168 -11.14 15.11 17.90
N LEU A 169 -10.78 16.34 17.53
CA LEU A 169 -9.42 16.68 17.08
C LEU A 169 -8.91 17.88 17.89
N ILE A 170 -7.79 17.68 18.58
CA ILE A 170 -7.03 18.69 19.30
C ILE A 170 -5.76 18.94 18.49
N VAL A 171 -5.52 20.21 18.14
CA VAL A 171 -4.33 20.64 17.40
C VAL A 171 -3.62 21.72 18.19
N SER A 172 -2.31 21.58 18.31
CA SER A 172 -1.40 22.61 18.79
C SER A 172 -0.09 22.53 17.98
N SER A 173 0.94 23.32 18.28
CA SER A 173 2.24 23.19 17.62
C SER A 173 3.34 22.57 18.50
N ASP A 174 3.08 22.35 19.79
CA ASP A 174 4.06 21.90 20.78
C ASP A 174 3.40 21.31 22.06
N GLY A 175 2.10 21.04 22.07
CA GLY A 175 1.33 20.71 23.27
C GLY A 175 1.64 19.32 23.84
N LYS A 176 1.82 18.31 22.98
CA LYS A 176 2.29 16.98 23.39
C LYS A 176 3.77 17.00 23.73
N ARG A 177 4.59 17.68 22.92
CA ARG A 177 6.05 17.80 23.05
C ARG A 177 6.48 18.54 24.32
N SER A 178 5.85 19.67 24.66
CA SER A 178 6.02 20.35 25.96
C SER A 178 5.33 19.62 27.12
N GLY A 179 4.36 18.75 26.80
CA GLY A 179 3.50 18.06 27.75
C GLY A 179 2.37 18.93 28.33
N THR A 180 2.22 20.18 27.88
CA THR A 180 1.20 21.13 28.38
C THR A 180 -0.24 20.70 28.11
N ILE A 181 -0.49 19.81 27.14
CA ILE A 181 -1.83 19.29 26.84
C ILE A 181 -2.33 18.25 27.85
N TRP A 182 -1.42 17.47 28.47
CA TRP A 182 -1.80 16.30 29.26
C TRP A 182 -2.61 16.60 30.54
N PRO A 183 -2.35 17.68 31.30
CA PRO A 183 -3.22 18.08 32.41
C PRO A 183 -4.66 18.38 31.97
N GLN A 184 -4.84 19.02 30.81
CA GLN A 184 -6.17 19.32 30.27
C GLN A 184 -6.90 18.05 29.82
N VAL A 185 -6.15 17.12 29.20
CA VAL A 185 -6.65 15.78 28.83
C VAL A 185 -7.12 15.02 30.08
N GLN A 186 -6.29 14.91 31.12
CA GLN A 186 -6.64 14.15 32.34
C GLN A 186 -7.76 14.78 33.15
N ALA A 187 -7.93 16.11 33.11
CA ALA A 187 -9.05 16.79 33.76
C ALA A 187 -10.41 16.49 33.11
N ASN A 188 -10.43 16.02 31.85
CA ASN A 188 -11.67 15.87 31.07
C ASN A 188 -11.89 14.44 30.52
N LEU A 189 -10.86 13.59 30.48
CA LEU A 189 -10.86 12.30 29.79
C LEU A 189 -10.17 11.21 30.63
N ALA A 190 -10.72 9.99 30.64
CA ALA A 190 -10.01 8.81 31.12
C ALA A 190 -9.32 8.13 29.94
N VAL A 191 -8.00 8.26 29.82
CA VAL A 191 -7.24 7.74 28.67
C VAL A 191 -6.88 6.27 28.86
N GLU A 192 -7.39 5.40 27.98
CA GLU A 192 -7.06 3.96 27.93
C GLU A 192 -5.63 3.71 27.43
N GLU A 193 -5.26 4.39 26.34
CA GLU A 193 -3.95 4.31 25.67
C GLU A 193 -3.77 5.59 24.83
N HIS A 194 -2.56 6.13 24.79
CA HIS A 194 -2.07 7.01 23.73
C HIS A 194 -1.24 6.22 22.71
N LEU A 195 -1.58 6.31 21.43
CA LEU A 195 -0.77 5.75 20.34
C LEU A 195 -0.11 6.88 19.55
N GLY A 196 1.21 6.82 19.37
CA GLY A 196 1.93 7.74 18.47
C GLY A 196 3.29 7.21 18.01
N ASP A 197 3.88 7.90 17.05
CA ASP A 197 5.16 7.56 16.42
C ASP A 197 6.35 8.11 17.21
N ASN A 198 6.16 9.21 17.93
CA ASN A 198 7.27 9.97 18.46
C ASN A 198 7.65 9.53 19.88
N ALA A 199 8.85 8.96 20.02
CA ALA A 199 9.39 8.51 21.31
C ALA A 199 9.37 9.61 22.40
N HIS A 200 9.45 10.88 22.04
CA HIS A 200 9.41 11.99 22.99
C HIS A 200 7.97 12.45 23.29
N SER A 201 7.23 12.92 22.29
CA SER A 201 5.91 13.55 22.52
C SER A 201 4.78 12.57 22.81
N ASP A 202 4.91 11.32 22.38
CA ASP A 202 3.81 10.34 22.40
C ASP A 202 4.10 9.14 23.32
N VAL A 203 5.31 9.07 23.86
CA VAL A 203 5.76 7.97 24.72
C VAL A 203 6.33 8.52 26.03
N ASP A 204 7.42 9.30 25.98
CA ASP A 204 8.03 9.86 27.19
C ASP A 204 7.16 10.93 27.87
N MET A 205 6.51 11.81 27.10
CA MET A 205 5.65 12.84 27.68
C MET A 205 4.38 12.28 28.34
N PRO A 206 3.53 11.46 27.69
CA PRO A 206 2.37 10.83 28.35
C PRO A 206 2.76 10.02 29.59
N ARG A 207 3.90 9.32 29.55
CA ARG A 207 4.41 8.54 30.70
C ARG A 207 4.66 9.41 31.94
N ARG A 208 5.15 10.65 31.78
CA ARG A 208 5.35 11.59 32.91
C ARG A 208 4.04 11.96 33.63
N PHE A 209 2.92 11.86 32.94
CA PHE A 209 1.57 12.09 33.49
C PHE A 209 0.88 10.78 33.90
N ASN A 210 1.57 9.63 33.88
CA ASN A 210 1.01 8.29 34.11
C ASN A 210 -0.09 7.88 33.10
N ILE A 211 -0.07 8.44 31.88
CA ILE A 211 -0.98 8.05 30.80
C ILE A 211 -0.40 6.79 30.12
N PRO A 212 -1.15 5.68 30.01
CA PRO A 212 -0.72 4.50 29.26
C PRO A 212 -0.43 4.87 27.81
N ASN A 213 0.68 4.40 27.25
CA ASN A 213 1.14 4.79 25.92
C ASN A 213 1.79 3.62 25.17
N ARG A 214 1.78 3.70 23.85
CA ARG A 214 2.38 2.72 22.95
C ARG A 214 3.00 3.43 21.74
N HIS A 215 4.26 3.11 21.47
CA HIS A 215 4.97 3.53 20.27
C HIS A 215 4.48 2.74 19.04
N THR A 216 4.39 3.37 17.87
CA THR A 216 4.25 2.70 16.57
C THR A 216 5.35 3.15 15.60
N ASN A 217 5.88 2.21 14.83
CA ASN A 217 6.81 2.47 13.74
C ASN A 217 6.28 1.92 12.41
N THR A 218 4.98 1.62 12.33
CA THR A 218 4.37 0.96 11.15
C THR A 218 4.59 1.78 9.87
N PHE A 219 4.61 3.11 9.98
CA PHE A 219 4.88 4.05 8.90
C PHE A 219 6.29 3.96 8.32
N SER A 220 7.29 3.48 9.08
CA SER A 220 8.69 3.50 8.65
C SER A 220 8.91 2.63 7.41
N PRO A 221 9.88 2.97 6.54
CA PRO A 221 10.30 2.08 5.46
C PRO A 221 10.75 0.72 5.99
N THR A 222 10.36 -0.36 5.32
CA THR A 222 10.90 -1.71 5.59
C THR A 222 12.34 -1.84 5.07
N GLN A 223 13.03 -2.94 5.42
CA GLN A 223 14.34 -3.23 4.85
C GLN A 223 14.32 -3.29 3.32
N VAL A 224 13.28 -3.90 2.72
CA VAL A 224 13.13 -3.99 1.25
C VAL A 224 12.93 -2.61 0.64
N GLU A 225 12.04 -1.80 1.21
CA GLU A 225 11.79 -0.42 0.76
C GLU A 225 13.07 0.44 0.88
N GLY A 226 13.81 0.29 1.99
CA GLY A 226 15.09 0.96 2.20
C GLY A 226 16.16 0.57 1.17
N VAL A 227 16.29 -0.72 0.84
CA VAL A 227 17.22 -1.20 -0.21
C VAL A 227 16.80 -0.66 -1.57
N LEU A 228 15.51 -0.69 -1.93
CA LEU A 228 14.99 -0.13 -3.18
C LEU A 228 15.29 1.36 -3.30
N MET A 229 15.15 2.15 -2.23
CA MET A 229 15.55 3.56 -2.23
C MET A 229 17.07 3.74 -2.40
N GLN A 230 17.89 2.90 -1.77
CA GLN A 230 19.37 2.98 -1.85
C GLN A 230 19.90 2.68 -3.26
N ILE A 231 19.26 1.78 -4.00
CA ILE A 231 19.64 1.45 -5.38
C ILE A 231 19.00 2.37 -6.44
N GLY A 232 18.36 3.48 -6.03
CA GLY A 232 17.78 4.45 -6.96
C GLY A 232 16.44 4.04 -7.57
N LEU A 233 15.66 3.18 -6.90
CA LEU A 233 14.29 2.81 -7.25
C LEU A 233 13.30 3.37 -6.22
N ARG A 234 13.42 4.66 -5.89
CA ARG A 234 12.66 5.28 -4.79
C ARG A 234 11.15 5.24 -5.08
N GLN A 235 10.72 5.55 -6.29
CA GLN A 235 9.30 5.58 -6.62
C GLN A 235 8.65 4.18 -6.52
N LEU A 236 9.42 3.11 -6.73
CA LEU A 236 8.97 1.73 -6.46
C LEU A 236 8.87 1.45 -4.96
N ALA A 237 9.87 1.86 -4.18
CA ALA A 237 9.85 1.70 -2.72
C ALA A 237 8.65 2.42 -2.08
N GLU A 238 8.37 3.65 -2.50
CA GLU A 238 7.22 4.42 -2.02
C GLU A 238 5.88 3.77 -2.40
N LEU A 239 5.78 3.14 -3.58
CA LEU A 239 4.60 2.38 -4.05
C LEU A 239 4.38 1.09 -3.26
N CYS A 240 5.42 0.31 -3.02
CA CYS A 240 5.39 -0.85 -2.12
C CYS A 240 4.91 -0.43 -0.73
N ARG A 241 5.43 0.69 -0.21
CA ARG A 241 5.04 1.26 1.08
C ARG A 241 3.58 1.71 1.13
N GLU A 242 3.06 2.49 0.17
CA GLU A 242 1.63 2.87 0.17
C GLU A 242 0.73 1.64 0.08
N THR A 243 1.10 0.62 -0.71
CA THR A 243 0.37 -0.65 -0.77
C THR A 243 0.32 -1.35 0.59
N ARG A 244 1.48 -1.49 1.27
CA ARG A 244 1.61 -2.11 2.60
C ARG A 244 0.85 -1.39 3.71
N LEU A 245 0.79 -0.06 3.63
CA LEU A 245 0.12 0.80 4.62
C LEU A 245 -1.38 0.94 4.37
N SER A 246 -1.81 0.89 3.11
CA SER A 246 -3.23 0.97 2.72
C SER A 246 -3.97 -0.36 2.84
N THR A 247 -3.25 -1.49 2.83
CA THR A 247 -3.81 -2.82 3.05
C THR A 247 -3.53 -3.30 4.47
N TRP A 248 -4.53 -3.92 5.11
CA TRP A 248 -4.41 -4.50 6.44
C TRP A 248 -5.43 -5.62 6.66
N SER A 249 -5.14 -6.51 7.61
CA SER A 249 -6.08 -7.48 8.18
C SER A 249 -5.68 -7.80 9.62
N ALA A 250 -6.66 -8.04 10.49
CA ALA A 250 -6.44 -8.54 11.84
C ALA A 250 -6.06 -10.04 11.85
N ASN A 251 -6.36 -10.79 10.78
CA ASN A 251 -5.94 -12.18 10.64
C ASN A 251 -4.45 -12.23 10.26
N ALA A 252 -3.64 -12.92 11.06
CA ALA A 252 -2.19 -12.98 10.88
C ALA A 252 -1.78 -13.58 9.53
N GLN A 253 -2.41 -14.67 9.07
CA GLN A 253 -2.10 -15.31 7.78
C GLN A 253 -2.45 -14.38 6.61
N THR A 254 -3.61 -13.72 6.68
CA THR A 254 -4.02 -12.70 5.70
C THR A 254 -3.04 -11.52 5.69
N ARG A 255 -2.56 -11.06 6.86
CA ARG A 255 -1.57 -9.99 6.93
C ARG A 255 -0.23 -10.42 6.34
N SER A 256 0.23 -11.65 6.59
CA SER A 256 1.45 -12.19 5.98
C SER A 256 1.38 -12.18 4.46
N VAL A 257 0.30 -12.65 3.83
CA VAL A 257 0.19 -12.60 2.36
C VAL A 257 0.16 -11.16 1.84
N GLN A 258 -0.55 -10.23 2.51
CA GLN A 258 -0.54 -8.81 2.12
C GLN A 258 0.86 -8.20 2.15
N LEU A 259 1.65 -8.49 3.20
CA LEU A 259 3.03 -8.00 3.35
C LEU A 259 3.93 -8.56 2.24
N VAL A 260 3.83 -9.86 1.93
CA VAL A 260 4.60 -10.49 0.85
C VAL A 260 4.23 -9.93 -0.52
N GLN A 261 2.94 -9.69 -0.78
CA GLN A 261 2.50 -9.07 -2.04
C GLN A 261 3.08 -7.67 -2.22
N ALA A 262 2.85 -6.78 -1.25
CA ALA A 262 3.28 -5.39 -1.32
C ALA A 262 4.80 -5.23 -1.40
N SER A 263 5.54 -6.08 -0.68
CA SER A 263 6.99 -5.91 -0.50
C SER A 263 7.84 -6.72 -1.48
N LEU A 264 7.36 -7.86 -1.98
CA LEU A 264 8.19 -8.83 -2.71
C LEU A 264 7.54 -9.27 -4.04
N ASN A 265 6.34 -9.86 -4.03
CA ASN A 265 5.75 -10.42 -5.25
C ASN A 265 5.41 -9.34 -6.29
N PHE A 266 4.79 -8.23 -5.88
CA PHE A 266 4.49 -7.12 -6.77
C PHE A 266 5.73 -6.52 -7.46
N PRO A 267 6.79 -6.09 -6.75
CA PRO A 267 7.97 -5.54 -7.42
C PRO A 267 8.69 -6.56 -8.31
N ILE A 268 8.75 -7.85 -7.92
CA ILE A 268 9.26 -8.94 -8.78
C ILE A 268 8.49 -9.01 -10.12
N MET A 269 7.16 -9.02 -10.07
CA MET A 269 6.32 -9.13 -11.28
C MET A 269 6.32 -7.83 -12.10
N LEU A 270 6.48 -6.67 -11.47
CA LEU A 270 6.63 -5.39 -12.17
C LEU A 270 7.91 -5.39 -13.02
N LEU A 271 9.05 -5.77 -12.44
CA LEU A 271 10.33 -5.92 -13.14
C LEU A 271 10.22 -6.99 -14.24
N GLY A 272 9.55 -8.11 -13.94
CA GLY A 272 9.17 -9.15 -14.90
C GLY A 272 8.41 -8.61 -16.12
N SER A 273 7.41 -7.75 -15.89
CA SER A 273 6.63 -7.10 -16.97
C SER A 273 7.48 -6.18 -17.85
N VAL A 274 8.44 -5.44 -17.28
CA VAL A 274 9.36 -4.59 -18.06
C VAL A 274 10.26 -5.46 -18.95
N ALA A 275 10.83 -6.53 -18.40
CA ALA A 275 11.65 -7.48 -19.16
C ALA A 275 10.84 -8.14 -20.29
N LEU A 276 9.64 -8.63 -19.98
CA LEU A 276 8.72 -9.24 -20.94
C LEU A 276 8.32 -8.28 -22.06
N ALA A 277 7.96 -7.03 -21.76
CA ALA A 277 7.55 -6.05 -22.77
C ALA A 277 8.67 -5.76 -23.77
N ARG A 278 9.90 -5.55 -23.26
CA ARG A 278 11.09 -5.36 -24.10
C ARG A 278 11.43 -6.59 -24.94
N PHE A 279 11.33 -7.77 -24.34
CA PHE A 279 11.61 -9.03 -25.02
C PHE A 279 10.58 -9.30 -26.15
N ALA A 280 9.29 -9.10 -25.88
CA ALA A 280 8.23 -9.21 -26.87
C ALA A 280 8.40 -8.18 -28.01
N ALA A 281 8.75 -6.93 -27.69
CA ALA A 281 9.06 -5.90 -28.67
C ALA A 281 10.27 -6.27 -29.54
N HIS A 282 11.35 -6.79 -28.94
CA HIS A 282 12.55 -7.23 -29.65
C HIS A 282 12.27 -8.37 -30.65
N LEU A 283 11.40 -9.33 -30.28
CA LEU A 283 10.96 -10.41 -31.17
C LEU A 283 9.78 -10.03 -32.08
N ASN A 284 9.30 -8.77 -32.02
CA ASN A 284 8.11 -8.28 -32.70
C ASN A 284 6.89 -9.21 -32.53
N LYS A 285 6.58 -9.56 -31.27
CA LYS A 285 5.43 -10.38 -30.86
C LYS A 285 4.34 -9.49 -30.27
N GLN A 286 3.14 -9.48 -30.84
CA GLN A 286 2.03 -8.65 -30.36
C GLN A 286 0.94 -9.47 -29.64
N SER A 287 0.91 -10.80 -29.75
CA SER A 287 -0.04 -11.68 -29.05
C SER A 287 0.60 -12.34 -27.82
N ILE A 288 0.38 -11.77 -26.63
CA ILE A 288 1.03 -12.20 -25.38
C ILE A 288 0.07 -13.08 -24.56
N LEU A 289 0.38 -14.36 -24.43
CA LEU A 289 -0.51 -15.39 -23.89
C LEU A 289 -0.08 -15.81 -22.48
N PHE A 290 -0.75 -15.25 -21.46
CA PHE A 290 -0.44 -15.51 -20.04
C PHE A 290 -1.07 -16.81 -19.55
N SER A 291 -0.24 -17.77 -19.15
CA SER A 291 -0.69 -19.07 -18.64
C SER A 291 -1.59 -18.91 -17.41
N SER A 292 -2.79 -19.50 -17.48
CA SER A 292 -3.79 -19.36 -16.42
C SER A 292 -3.33 -19.85 -15.05
N ARG A 293 -3.93 -19.30 -14.00
CA ARG A 293 -3.55 -19.36 -12.58
C ARG A 293 -2.36 -18.49 -12.27
N ASP A 294 -1.15 -18.96 -12.56
CA ASP A 294 0.07 -18.36 -12.02
C ASP A 294 0.36 -16.98 -12.64
N CYS A 295 -0.26 -16.65 -13.78
CA CYS A 295 -0.22 -15.33 -14.40
C CYS A 295 -1.53 -14.52 -14.28
N ASP A 296 -2.51 -14.95 -13.49
CA ASP A 296 -3.82 -14.28 -13.34
C ASP A 296 -3.68 -12.82 -12.89
N SER A 297 -2.91 -12.58 -11.83
CA SER A 297 -2.54 -11.23 -11.39
C SER A 297 -1.50 -10.56 -12.31
N TRP A 298 -0.71 -11.33 -13.08
CA TRP A 298 0.35 -10.77 -13.93
C TRP A 298 -0.22 -10.05 -15.16
N LEU A 299 -1.25 -10.61 -15.79
CA LEU A 299 -1.87 -10.06 -17.00
C LEU A 299 -2.26 -8.57 -16.85
N PRO A 300 -3.09 -8.14 -15.88
CA PRO A 300 -3.49 -6.74 -15.75
C PRO A 300 -2.32 -5.81 -15.36
N LEU A 301 -1.33 -6.31 -14.62
CA LEU A 301 -0.09 -5.57 -14.37
C LEU A 301 0.69 -5.35 -15.67
N PHE A 302 0.83 -6.39 -16.50
CA PHE A 302 1.54 -6.30 -17.76
C PHE A 302 0.85 -5.35 -18.73
N GLU A 303 -0.48 -5.38 -18.85
CA GLU A 303 -1.24 -4.42 -19.66
C GLU A 303 -0.96 -2.96 -19.24
N LYS A 304 -0.87 -2.71 -17.93
CA LYS A 304 -0.53 -1.38 -17.41
C LYS A 304 0.91 -0.98 -17.71
N VAL A 305 1.85 -1.93 -17.63
CA VAL A 305 3.28 -1.70 -17.94
C VAL A 305 3.49 -1.49 -19.43
N SER A 306 2.88 -2.29 -20.30
CA SER A 306 2.98 -2.14 -21.76
C SER A 306 2.41 -0.80 -22.21
N GLN A 307 1.27 -0.38 -21.67
CA GLN A 307 0.72 0.97 -21.90
C GLN A 307 1.71 2.08 -21.49
N ARG A 308 2.31 2.00 -20.29
CA ARG A 308 3.26 3.02 -19.81
C ARG A 308 4.60 3.05 -20.55
N ILE A 309 5.03 1.92 -21.12
CA ILE A 309 6.25 1.81 -21.95
C ILE A 309 5.95 2.17 -23.42
N GLY A 310 4.68 2.24 -23.84
CA GLY A 310 4.29 2.47 -25.23
C GLY A 310 4.36 1.21 -26.12
N PHE A 311 4.39 0.02 -25.51
CA PHE A 311 4.39 -1.25 -26.23
C PHE A 311 2.96 -1.69 -26.57
N THR A 312 2.63 -1.71 -27.87
CA THR A 312 1.30 -2.13 -28.34
C THR A 312 1.25 -3.64 -28.53
N CYS A 313 0.42 -4.31 -27.72
CA CYS A 313 0.19 -5.75 -27.78
C CYS A 313 -1.22 -6.09 -27.29
N LYS A 314 -1.69 -7.28 -27.64
CA LYS A 314 -2.86 -7.92 -27.02
C LYS A 314 -2.37 -8.93 -25.98
N ALA A 315 -2.54 -8.62 -24.71
CA ALA A 315 -2.48 -9.63 -23.66
C ALA A 315 -3.72 -10.53 -23.73
N THR A 316 -3.59 -11.81 -23.37
CA THR A 316 -4.73 -12.75 -23.35
C THR A 316 -4.50 -13.80 -22.29
N TYR A 317 -5.55 -14.07 -21.51
CA TYR A 317 -5.56 -15.13 -20.51
C TYR A 317 -5.66 -16.48 -21.22
N PHE A 318 -4.60 -17.29 -21.12
CA PHE A 318 -4.48 -18.58 -21.78
C PHE A 318 -4.83 -19.70 -20.81
N TYR A 319 -6.06 -20.20 -20.90
CA TYR A 319 -6.52 -21.35 -20.12
C TYR A 319 -5.65 -22.56 -20.42
N THR A 320 -4.80 -22.94 -19.48
CA THR A 320 -3.79 -23.98 -19.67
C THR A 320 -3.45 -24.65 -18.35
N SER A 321 -3.05 -25.92 -18.42
CA SER A 321 -2.48 -26.65 -17.29
C SER A 321 -1.58 -27.76 -17.77
N ARG A 322 -0.81 -28.38 -16.85
CA ARG A 322 -0.03 -29.59 -17.17
C ARG A 322 -0.95 -30.73 -17.64
N LEU A 323 -2.13 -30.88 -17.04
CA LEU A 323 -3.10 -31.92 -17.41
C LEU A 323 -3.67 -31.69 -18.82
N ALA A 324 -4.22 -30.50 -19.09
CA ALA A 324 -4.80 -30.15 -20.38
C ALA A 324 -3.78 -30.21 -21.53
N LYS A 325 -2.51 -29.87 -21.27
CA LYS A 325 -1.41 -29.99 -22.23
C LYS A 325 -1.02 -31.45 -22.55
N MET A 326 -1.04 -32.35 -21.56
CA MET A 326 -0.60 -33.75 -21.73
C MET A 326 -1.73 -34.73 -22.09
N GLN A 327 -2.99 -34.42 -21.73
CA GLN A 327 -4.19 -35.18 -22.09
C GLN A 327 -5.19 -34.32 -22.89
N PRO A 328 -4.77 -33.68 -24.00
CA PRO A 328 -5.55 -32.65 -24.68
C PRO A 328 -6.77 -33.21 -25.45
N SER A 329 -7.96 -32.73 -25.11
CA SER A 329 -9.19 -32.97 -25.88
C SER A 329 -9.09 -32.38 -27.30
N SER A 330 -9.98 -32.81 -28.21
CA SER A 330 -10.12 -32.17 -29.53
C SER A 330 -10.54 -30.70 -29.43
N SER A 331 -11.34 -30.35 -28.43
CA SER A 331 -11.81 -28.99 -28.17
C SER A 331 -10.67 -28.09 -27.67
N TYR A 332 -9.87 -28.58 -26.72
CA TYR A 332 -8.67 -27.88 -26.23
C TYR A 332 -7.63 -27.67 -27.33
N LYS A 333 -7.40 -28.67 -28.20
CA LYS A 333 -6.53 -28.51 -29.39
C LYS A 333 -7.05 -27.41 -30.33
N ALA A 334 -8.36 -27.32 -30.53
CA ALA A 334 -8.97 -26.28 -31.35
C ALA A 334 -8.85 -24.88 -30.71
N TYR A 335 -9.06 -24.78 -29.39
CA TYR A 335 -8.84 -23.55 -28.62
C TYR A 335 -7.40 -23.05 -28.76
N VAL A 336 -6.41 -23.90 -28.44
CA VAL A 336 -5.00 -23.49 -28.47
C VAL A 336 -4.54 -23.12 -29.88
N LYS A 337 -4.99 -23.83 -30.92
CA LYS A 337 -4.68 -23.49 -32.32
C LYS A 337 -5.22 -22.12 -32.76
N ARG A 338 -6.25 -21.58 -32.11
CA ARG A 338 -6.74 -20.21 -32.36
C ARG A 338 -5.85 -19.14 -31.69
N LEU A 339 -5.12 -19.48 -30.63
CA LEU A 339 -4.25 -18.56 -29.89
C LEU A 339 -2.79 -18.61 -30.35
N LEU A 340 -2.24 -19.80 -30.60
CA LEU A 340 -0.84 -19.99 -31.03
C LEU A 340 -0.66 -19.67 -32.52
N THR A 341 -0.80 -18.39 -32.85
CA THR A 341 -0.43 -17.83 -34.15
C THR A 341 1.09 -17.65 -34.25
N ALA A 342 1.61 -17.30 -35.44
CA ALA A 342 3.03 -16.98 -35.62
C ALA A 342 3.49 -15.77 -34.78
N ASP A 343 2.56 -14.91 -34.35
CA ASP A 343 2.80 -13.72 -33.53
C ASP A 343 2.69 -14.01 -32.02
N ALA A 344 2.36 -15.25 -31.63
CA ALA A 344 2.22 -15.62 -30.23
C ALA A 344 3.56 -15.67 -29.47
N LEU A 345 3.56 -15.12 -28.25
CA LEU A 345 4.52 -15.38 -27.19
C LEU A 345 3.76 -15.95 -26.00
N VAL A 346 4.12 -17.16 -25.55
CA VAL A 346 3.55 -17.73 -24.32
C VAL A 346 4.32 -17.19 -23.12
N VAL A 347 3.62 -16.79 -22.07
CA VAL A 347 4.16 -16.36 -20.79
C VAL A 347 3.73 -17.35 -19.72
N ASP A 348 4.67 -17.69 -18.85
CA ASP A 348 4.45 -18.61 -17.75
C ASP A 348 5.27 -18.12 -16.54
N LEU A 349 4.78 -18.32 -15.32
CA LEU A 349 5.44 -17.75 -14.13
C LEU A 349 6.75 -18.49 -13.87
N CYS A 350 6.66 -19.78 -13.62
CA CYS A 350 7.81 -20.66 -13.48
C CYS A 350 7.51 -22.08 -13.93
N GLY A 351 8.52 -22.77 -14.45
CA GLY A 351 8.31 -24.12 -14.95
C GLY A 351 9.47 -24.69 -15.74
N THR A 352 9.42 -26.01 -15.97
CA THR A 352 10.44 -26.73 -16.74
C THR A 352 10.27 -26.56 -18.26
N GLY A 353 9.09 -26.12 -18.72
CA GLY A 353 8.70 -26.07 -20.13
C GLY A 353 8.25 -27.42 -20.73
N TRP A 354 8.49 -28.55 -20.03
CA TRP A 354 8.29 -29.92 -20.53
C TRP A 354 6.91 -30.18 -21.15
N SER A 355 5.83 -29.85 -20.43
CA SER A 355 4.45 -30.11 -20.92
C SER A 355 4.05 -29.21 -22.09
N LEU A 356 4.59 -27.99 -22.17
CA LEU A 356 4.33 -27.07 -23.27
C LEU A 356 5.06 -27.53 -24.54
N ALA A 357 6.30 -28.00 -24.43
CA ALA A 357 7.06 -28.53 -25.55
C ALA A 357 6.44 -29.83 -26.13
N ASN A 358 6.05 -30.77 -25.26
CA ASN A 358 5.34 -31.99 -25.67
C ASN A 358 3.98 -31.69 -26.32
N PHE A 359 3.24 -30.71 -25.81
CA PHE A 359 1.98 -30.29 -26.42
C PHE A 359 2.19 -29.56 -27.76
N ALA A 360 3.21 -28.69 -27.87
CA ALA A 360 3.58 -28.05 -29.12
C ALA A 360 3.94 -29.09 -30.21
N ALA A 361 4.68 -30.14 -29.85
CA ALA A 361 4.95 -31.28 -30.75
C ALA A 361 3.65 -31.96 -31.20
N THR A 362 2.71 -32.20 -30.28
CA THR A 362 1.38 -32.78 -30.57
C THR A 362 0.53 -31.91 -31.50
N LEU A 363 0.77 -30.60 -31.52
CA LEU A 363 0.12 -29.65 -32.43
C LEU A 363 0.85 -29.47 -33.78
N GLY A 364 2.04 -30.06 -33.95
CA GLY A 364 2.90 -29.86 -35.12
C GLY A 364 3.62 -28.51 -35.14
N LEU A 365 3.75 -27.85 -33.99
CA LEU A 365 4.41 -26.55 -33.85
C LEU A 365 5.92 -26.71 -33.65
N SER A 366 6.67 -25.76 -34.17
CA SER A 366 8.12 -25.61 -33.97
C SER A 366 8.46 -24.16 -33.66
N ASN A 367 9.58 -23.95 -32.97
CA ASN A 367 10.11 -22.62 -32.61
C ASN A 367 9.13 -21.70 -31.84
N LEU A 368 8.21 -22.27 -31.04
CA LEU A 368 7.27 -21.51 -30.21
C LEU A 368 8.05 -20.68 -29.18
N GLN A 369 7.87 -19.35 -29.19
CA GLN A 369 8.52 -18.48 -28.22
C GLN A 369 7.82 -18.55 -26.86
N VAL A 370 8.59 -18.71 -25.79
CA VAL A 370 8.09 -18.82 -24.42
C VAL A 370 8.97 -17.98 -23.49
N PHE A 371 8.35 -17.12 -22.69
CA PHE A 371 9.01 -16.34 -21.65
C PHE A 371 8.59 -16.86 -20.26
N PHE A 372 9.58 -17.19 -19.44
CA PHE A 372 9.39 -17.51 -18.02
C PHE A 372 9.89 -16.37 -17.15
N LEU A 373 9.20 -16.04 -16.05
CA LEU A 373 9.85 -15.25 -15.00
C LEU A 373 11.03 -16.03 -14.43
N HIS A 374 10.82 -17.31 -14.10
CA HIS A 374 11.86 -18.24 -13.63
C HIS A 374 11.77 -19.59 -14.37
N LYS A 375 12.72 -19.84 -15.28
CA LYS A 375 12.82 -21.14 -15.97
C LYS A 375 13.46 -22.17 -15.02
N LEU A 376 12.74 -23.24 -14.71
CA LEU A 376 13.28 -24.33 -13.89
C LEU A 376 14.19 -25.28 -14.69
N PRO A 377 15.15 -25.97 -14.04
CA PRO A 377 15.92 -27.06 -14.66
C PRO A 377 15.01 -28.21 -15.12
N ALA A 378 15.55 -29.11 -15.95
CA ALA A 378 14.83 -30.32 -16.34
C ALA A 378 14.58 -31.23 -15.12
N ALA A 379 13.38 -31.79 -15.00
CA ALA A 379 13.03 -32.67 -13.90
C ALA A 379 13.07 -34.14 -14.37
N ALA A 380 13.94 -34.94 -13.75
CA ALA A 380 14.18 -36.33 -14.17
C ALA A 380 12.90 -37.18 -14.24
N ALA A 381 11.94 -36.96 -13.32
CA ALA A 381 10.66 -37.67 -13.31
C ALA A 381 9.78 -37.38 -14.55
N TYR A 382 9.88 -36.19 -15.14
CA TYR A 382 9.16 -35.85 -16.37
C TYR A 382 9.90 -36.33 -17.63
N GLU A 383 11.22 -36.17 -17.67
CA GLU A 383 12.06 -36.69 -18.78
C GLU A 383 11.98 -38.22 -18.89
N ALA A 384 11.79 -38.94 -17.77
CA ALA A 384 11.56 -40.38 -17.74
C ALA A 384 10.23 -40.83 -18.39
N MET A 385 9.23 -39.94 -18.48
CA MET A 385 7.99 -40.24 -19.21
C MET A 385 8.14 -40.00 -20.71
N ALA A 386 8.74 -38.86 -21.07
CA ALA A 386 8.95 -38.41 -22.44
C ALA A 386 10.04 -37.34 -22.44
N ALA A 387 11.00 -37.44 -23.36
CA ALA A 387 12.04 -36.43 -23.53
C ALA A 387 11.43 -35.09 -23.97
N THR A 388 11.89 -33.96 -23.40
CA THR A 388 11.45 -32.62 -23.82
C THR A 388 11.80 -32.35 -25.30
N PRO A 389 10.81 -32.15 -26.20
CA PRO A 389 11.09 -31.84 -27.61
C PRO A 389 11.65 -30.43 -27.82
N GLN A 390 12.46 -30.23 -28.86
CA GLN A 390 12.97 -28.91 -29.26
C GLN A 390 11.94 -28.08 -30.06
N THR A 391 10.70 -28.02 -29.56
CA THR A 391 9.57 -27.31 -30.20
C THR A 391 9.37 -25.89 -29.70
N CYS A 392 9.97 -25.55 -28.56
CA CYS A 392 9.91 -24.22 -27.93
C CYS A 392 11.30 -23.59 -27.81
N GLN A 393 11.37 -22.25 -27.89
CA GLN A 393 12.50 -21.46 -27.43
C GLN A 393 12.15 -20.86 -26.07
N PHE A 394 12.93 -21.22 -25.05
CA PHE A 394 12.71 -20.79 -23.68
C PHE A 394 13.61 -19.61 -23.33
N HIS A 395 12.99 -18.50 -22.96
CA HIS A 395 13.66 -17.28 -22.50
C HIS A 395 13.25 -17.03 -21.05
N THR A 396 14.12 -16.39 -20.26
CA THR A 396 13.84 -16.18 -18.84
C THR A 396 14.49 -14.93 -18.27
N LEU A 397 13.89 -14.37 -17.22
CA LEU A 397 14.52 -13.31 -16.42
C LEU A 397 15.43 -13.89 -15.32
N VAL A 398 14.99 -14.96 -14.66
CA VAL A 398 15.73 -15.65 -13.59
C VAL A 398 16.25 -16.99 -14.09
N SER A 399 17.56 -17.21 -14.01
CA SER A 399 18.24 -18.39 -14.55
C SER A 399 17.81 -19.70 -13.86
N PRO A 400 17.77 -20.85 -14.57
CA PRO A 400 17.62 -22.17 -13.94
C PRO A 400 18.76 -22.54 -12.97
N SER A 401 19.86 -21.79 -13.01
CA SER A 401 21.04 -21.94 -12.15
C SER A 401 21.09 -20.90 -11.02
N GLU A 402 20.06 -20.07 -10.85
CA GLU A 402 20.02 -19.05 -9.80
C GLU A 402 19.99 -19.72 -8.42
N ALA A 403 20.82 -19.23 -7.50
CA ALA A 403 20.98 -19.83 -6.18
C ALA A 403 20.04 -19.19 -5.15
N GLY A 404 19.42 -20.00 -4.30
CA GLY A 404 18.58 -19.50 -3.20
C GLY A 404 17.18 -19.03 -3.59
N VAL A 405 16.74 -19.29 -4.84
CA VAL A 405 15.35 -19.08 -5.28
C VAL A 405 14.54 -20.38 -5.26
N GLU A 406 13.26 -20.29 -4.87
CA GLU A 406 12.33 -21.43 -4.81
C GLU A 406 11.05 -21.13 -5.59
N ASN A 407 10.66 -21.98 -6.55
CA ASN A 407 9.42 -21.78 -7.32
C ASN A 407 8.16 -21.92 -6.48
N THR A 408 8.12 -22.87 -5.55
CA THR A 408 6.93 -23.13 -4.71
C THR A 408 6.41 -21.87 -4.00
N VAL A 409 7.30 -21.01 -3.48
CA VAL A 409 6.89 -19.80 -2.76
C VAL A 409 6.40 -18.70 -3.72
N LEU A 410 6.95 -18.62 -4.93
CA LEU A 410 6.49 -17.76 -6.02
C LEU A 410 5.13 -18.21 -6.56
N GLU A 411 4.91 -19.51 -6.75
CA GLU A 411 3.63 -20.11 -7.16
C GLU A 411 2.54 -19.85 -6.11
N MET A 412 2.83 -20.09 -4.83
CA MET A 412 1.93 -19.77 -3.70
C MET A 412 1.55 -18.27 -3.65
N SER A 413 2.50 -17.39 -4.00
CA SER A 413 2.26 -15.94 -4.07
C SER A 413 1.35 -15.53 -5.25
N ASN A 414 1.04 -16.43 -6.18
CA ASN A 414 0.30 -16.14 -7.40
C ASN A 414 -0.87 -17.10 -7.65
N TYR A 415 -1.40 -17.70 -6.58
CA TYR A 415 -2.62 -18.47 -6.65
C TYR A 415 -3.82 -17.65 -7.14
N ALA A 416 -4.50 -18.15 -8.17
CA ALA A 416 -5.79 -17.66 -8.61
C ALA A 416 -6.95 -18.16 -7.74
N THR A 417 -8.11 -17.52 -7.89
CA THR A 417 -9.38 -17.80 -7.22
C THR A 417 -10.21 -18.92 -7.88
N HIS A 418 -9.69 -19.56 -8.93
CA HIS A 418 -10.31 -20.71 -9.60
C HIS A 418 -9.38 -21.94 -9.62
N GLY A 419 -9.95 -23.13 -9.82
CA GLY A 419 -9.22 -24.38 -9.92
C GLY A 419 -8.36 -24.53 -11.19
N MET A 420 -7.61 -25.62 -11.29
CA MET A 420 -6.84 -25.98 -12.49
C MET A 420 -7.74 -26.15 -13.72
N VAL A 421 -7.31 -25.68 -14.89
CA VAL A 421 -7.98 -25.98 -16.17
C VAL A 421 -7.79 -27.47 -16.49
N GLU A 422 -8.89 -28.22 -16.61
CA GLU A 422 -8.88 -29.62 -17.07
C GLU A 422 -9.05 -29.71 -18.59
N ASP A 423 -9.95 -28.90 -19.15
CA ASP A 423 -10.28 -28.84 -20.57
C ASP A 423 -10.76 -27.43 -20.96
N VAL A 424 -10.88 -27.14 -22.25
CA VAL A 424 -11.54 -25.92 -22.74
C VAL A 424 -12.51 -26.32 -23.86
N ARG A 425 -13.80 -26.07 -23.64
CA ARG A 425 -14.86 -26.35 -24.61
C ARG A 425 -15.07 -25.15 -25.51
N MET A 426 -14.81 -25.32 -26.80
CA MET A 426 -15.19 -24.34 -27.82
C MET A 426 -16.70 -24.46 -28.10
N LEU A 427 -17.44 -23.38 -27.85
CA LEU A 427 -18.84 -23.22 -28.25
C LEU A 427 -18.93 -22.02 -29.20
N GLN A 428 -19.19 -22.27 -30.48
CA GLN A 428 -19.00 -21.29 -31.56
C GLN A 428 -17.57 -20.72 -31.51
N ASP A 429 -17.42 -19.43 -31.21
CA ASP A 429 -16.12 -18.76 -31.06
C ASP A 429 -15.71 -18.49 -29.60
N PHE A 430 -16.54 -18.91 -28.64
CA PHE A 430 -16.28 -18.75 -27.22
C PHE A 430 -15.51 -19.95 -26.66
N ALA A 431 -14.44 -19.66 -25.92
CA ALA A 431 -13.67 -20.63 -25.17
C ALA A 431 -14.23 -20.72 -23.74
N ILE A 432 -14.85 -21.83 -23.38
CA ILE A 432 -15.44 -22.08 -22.07
C ILE A 432 -14.51 -23.00 -21.28
N PRO A 433 -13.77 -22.52 -20.27
CA PRO A 433 -12.89 -23.36 -19.47
C PRO A 433 -13.70 -24.37 -18.64
N VAL A 434 -13.18 -25.58 -18.52
CA VAL A 434 -13.60 -26.58 -17.54
C VAL A 434 -12.55 -26.57 -16.44
N PHE A 435 -12.93 -26.11 -15.25
CA PHE A 435 -12.06 -26.10 -14.08
C PHE A 435 -12.29 -27.34 -13.22
N ALA A 436 -11.20 -27.91 -12.72
CA ALA A 436 -11.21 -28.87 -11.62
C ALA A 436 -11.93 -28.26 -10.40
N GLN A 437 -12.57 -29.12 -9.61
CA GLN A 437 -13.14 -28.70 -8.34
C GLN A 437 -12.06 -28.14 -7.42
N ASP A 438 -12.29 -26.92 -6.92
CA ASP A 438 -11.42 -26.32 -5.92
C ASP A 438 -11.65 -26.96 -4.55
N ASN A 439 -10.62 -27.59 -4.01
CA ASN A 439 -10.65 -28.31 -2.74
C ASN A 439 -10.00 -27.51 -1.60
N ARG A 440 -9.66 -26.23 -1.83
CA ARG A 440 -9.20 -25.31 -0.78
C ARG A 440 -10.37 -24.94 0.14
N SER A 441 -10.10 -24.74 1.43
CA SER A 441 -11.15 -24.35 2.37
C SER A 441 -11.60 -22.90 2.14
N PRO A 442 -12.79 -22.49 2.61
CA PRO A 442 -13.25 -21.11 2.51
C PRO A 442 -12.28 -20.10 3.12
N GLU A 443 -11.57 -20.48 4.20
CA GLU A 443 -10.54 -19.67 4.84
C GLU A 443 -9.32 -19.48 3.93
N THR A 444 -8.81 -20.57 3.32
CA THR A 444 -7.73 -20.48 2.34
C THR A 444 -8.12 -19.63 1.13
N LEU A 445 -9.35 -19.77 0.63
CA LEU A 445 -9.86 -18.96 -0.50
C LEU A 445 -9.98 -17.48 -0.12
N ALA A 446 -10.41 -17.14 1.09
CA ALA A 446 -10.43 -15.76 1.58
C ALA A 446 -9.02 -15.15 1.69
N ILE A 447 -8.01 -15.94 2.08
CA ILE A 447 -6.60 -15.51 2.10
C ILE A 447 -6.09 -15.29 0.67
N VAL A 448 -6.44 -16.16 -0.30
CA VAL A 448 -6.13 -15.96 -1.73
C VAL A 448 -6.79 -14.71 -2.29
N GLN A 449 -8.06 -14.44 -1.96
CA GLN A 449 -8.73 -13.20 -2.39
C GLN A 449 -8.00 -11.96 -1.85
N ALA A 450 -7.67 -11.93 -0.55
CA ALA A 450 -6.94 -10.82 0.06
C ALA A 450 -5.52 -10.66 -0.50
N GLN A 451 -4.90 -11.73 -0.99
CA GLN A 451 -3.65 -11.70 -1.74
C GLN A 451 -3.83 -10.98 -3.09
N GLN A 452 -4.85 -11.35 -3.87
CA GLN A 452 -5.16 -10.69 -5.14
C GLN A 452 -5.57 -9.22 -4.95
N ASP A 453 -6.38 -8.90 -3.93
CA ASP A 453 -6.83 -7.53 -3.62
C ASP A 453 -5.64 -6.61 -3.27
N CYS A 454 -4.64 -7.14 -2.55
CA CYS A 454 -3.42 -6.40 -2.23
C CYS A 454 -2.59 -6.10 -3.49
N PHE A 455 -2.44 -7.09 -4.37
CA PHE A 455 -1.73 -6.92 -5.63
C PHE A 455 -2.47 -5.94 -6.57
N ALA A 456 -3.79 -6.07 -6.70
CA ALA A 456 -4.62 -5.16 -7.48
C ALA A 456 -4.57 -3.72 -6.92
N THR A 457 -4.48 -3.56 -5.60
CA THR A 457 -4.23 -2.27 -4.95
C THR A 457 -2.92 -1.66 -5.45
N ALA A 458 -1.81 -2.41 -5.43
CA ALA A 458 -0.52 -1.95 -5.96
C ALA A 458 -0.59 -1.57 -7.45
N VAL A 459 -1.22 -2.40 -8.29
CA VAL A 459 -1.45 -2.11 -9.72
C VAL A 459 -2.24 -0.80 -9.90
N SER A 460 -3.29 -0.56 -9.10
CA SER A 460 -4.04 0.70 -9.16
C SER A 460 -3.17 1.90 -8.77
N LEU A 461 -2.38 1.76 -7.70
CA LEU A 461 -1.56 2.83 -7.14
C LEU A 461 -0.44 3.30 -8.07
N MET A 462 0.01 2.47 -9.03
CA MET A 462 1.03 2.82 -10.03
C MET A 462 0.80 4.19 -10.71
N ASP A 463 -0.44 4.64 -10.88
CA ASP A 463 -0.74 5.92 -11.55
C ASP A 463 -0.36 7.15 -10.72
N LYS A 464 -0.12 6.97 -9.41
CA LYS A 464 0.36 8.02 -8.50
C LYS A 464 1.89 8.17 -8.51
N TYR A 465 2.62 7.30 -9.20
CA TYR A 465 4.07 7.18 -9.14
C TYR A 465 4.74 7.30 -10.51
N ASP A 466 5.85 8.03 -10.54
CA ASP A 466 6.70 8.14 -11.71
C ASP A 466 7.75 7.01 -11.72
N LEU A 467 7.40 5.89 -12.35
CA LEU A 467 8.24 4.68 -12.39
C LEU A 467 9.30 4.72 -13.51
N HIS A 468 9.70 5.91 -13.99
CA HIS A 468 10.73 6.02 -15.04
C HIS A 468 12.06 5.35 -14.66
N GLU A 469 12.45 5.38 -13.38
CA GLU A 469 13.63 4.70 -12.84
C GLU A 469 13.55 3.19 -13.12
N VAL A 470 12.40 2.56 -12.83
CA VAL A 470 12.13 1.13 -13.05
C VAL A 470 12.11 0.80 -14.54
N PHE A 471 11.45 1.63 -15.36
CA PHE A 471 11.37 1.43 -16.81
C PHE A 471 12.69 1.73 -17.54
N GLY A 472 13.62 2.43 -16.89
CA GLY A 472 14.95 2.78 -17.39
C GLY A 472 16.05 1.77 -17.06
N LEU A 473 15.87 0.88 -16.07
CA LEU A 473 16.83 -0.18 -15.72
C LEU A 473 17.25 -1.00 -16.94
N ASP A 474 18.54 -1.35 -17.08
CA ASP A 474 18.96 -2.28 -18.13
C ASP A 474 18.55 -3.74 -17.81
N ASN A 475 18.72 -4.65 -18.78
CA ASN A 475 18.28 -6.04 -18.61
C ASN A 475 19.09 -6.80 -17.53
N ALA A 476 20.35 -6.44 -17.29
CA ALA A 476 21.15 -7.05 -16.24
C ALA A 476 20.69 -6.60 -14.84
N SER A 477 20.33 -5.33 -14.72
CA SER A 477 19.77 -4.73 -13.50
C SER A 477 18.36 -5.25 -13.19
N LEU A 478 17.51 -5.41 -14.21
CA LEU A 478 16.20 -6.07 -14.08
C LEU A 478 16.34 -7.49 -13.52
N ALA A 479 17.30 -8.28 -14.05
CA ALA A 479 17.56 -9.63 -13.57
C ALA A 479 18.11 -9.62 -12.14
N ALA A 480 19.14 -8.81 -11.85
CA ALA A 480 19.79 -8.75 -10.54
C ALA A 480 18.82 -8.32 -9.42
N VAL A 481 18.01 -7.28 -9.64
CA VAL A 481 17.02 -6.82 -8.64
C VAL A 481 15.90 -7.84 -8.46
N THR A 482 15.41 -8.44 -9.56
CA THR A 482 14.41 -9.52 -9.48
C THR A 482 14.94 -10.72 -8.70
N SER A 483 16.13 -11.23 -9.01
CA SER A 483 16.74 -12.36 -8.29
C SER A 483 16.95 -12.04 -6.81
N ALA A 484 17.43 -10.84 -6.46
CA ALA A 484 17.62 -10.43 -5.07
C ALA A 484 16.30 -10.41 -4.27
N LEU A 485 15.25 -9.79 -4.81
CA LEU A 485 13.91 -9.80 -4.20
C LEU A 485 13.34 -11.23 -4.11
N TYR A 486 13.62 -12.07 -5.10
CA TYR A 486 13.10 -13.43 -5.15
C TYR A 486 13.82 -14.38 -4.17
N VAL A 487 15.11 -14.17 -3.89
CA VAL A 487 15.79 -14.84 -2.76
C VAL A 487 15.13 -14.47 -1.43
N MET A 488 14.75 -13.20 -1.23
CA MET A 488 14.02 -12.77 -0.02
C MET A 488 12.59 -13.33 0.04
N LEU A 489 11.90 -13.47 -1.11
CA LEU A 489 10.60 -14.14 -1.21
C LEU A 489 10.71 -15.63 -0.86
N SER A 490 11.76 -16.31 -1.31
CA SER A 490 11.97 -17.74 -1.06
C SER A 490 12.18 -18.05 0.43
N GLN A 491 12.54 -17.06 1.24
CA GLN A 491 12.68 -17.16 2.69
C GLN A 491 11.34 -17.01 3.46
N GLN A 492 10.23 -16.69 2.79
CA GLN A 492 8.91 -16.47 3.43
C GLN A 492 8.20 -17.79 3.73
N MET A 493 8.73 -18.53 4.72
CA MET A 493 8.27 -19.87 5.11
C MET A 493 6.81 -19.91 5.59
N GLU A 494 6.26 -18.77 6.00
CA GLU A 494 4.85 -18.60 6.37
C GLU A 494 3.91 -18.99 5.22
N LEU A 495 4.27 -18.74 3.97
CA LEU A 495 3.44 -19.15 2.82
C LEU A 495 3.29 -20.67 2.74
N ARG A 496 4.34 -21.42 3.10
CA ARG A 496 4.28 -22.89 3.17
C ARG A 496 3.36 -23.36 4.30
N SER A 497 3.24 -22.63 5.41
CA SER A 497 2.31 -22.98 6.50
C SER A 497 0.85 -22.69 6.15
N ILE A 498 0.59 -21.69 5.29
CA ILE A 498 -0.75 -21.33 4.81
C ILE A 498 -1.21 -22.25 3.67
N TYR A 499 -0.33 -22.53 2.70
CA TYR A 499 -0.70 -23.13 1.41
C TYR A 499 -0.10 -24.51 1.14
N GLY A 500 0.88 -24.97 1.93
CA GLY A 500 1.68 -26.17 1.63
C GLY A 500 0.88 -27.47 1.53
N SER A 501 -0.17 -27.63 2.34
CA SER A 501 -1.07 -28.79 2.28
C SER A 501 -1.85 -28.83 0.97
N SER A 502 -2.49 -27.73 0.58
CA SER A 502 -3.22 -27.60 -0.69
C SER A 502 -2.29 -27.75 -1.91
N HIS A 503 -1.10 -27.16 -1.85
CA HIS A 503 -0.08 -27.27 -2.90
C HIS A 503 0.32 -28.73 -3.15
N THR A 504 0.70 -29.44 -2.07
CA THR A 504 1.15 -30.84 -2.14
C THR A 504 0.04 -31.77 -2.60
N ALA A 505 -1.20 -31.55 -2.14
CA ALA A 505 -2.36 -32.33 -2.52
C ALA A 505 -2.68 -32.18 -4.02
N GLU A 506 -2.63 -30.95 -4.55
CA GLU A 506 -2.85 -30.69 -5.97
C GLU A 506 -1.73 -31.26 -6.84
N GLU A 507 -0.46 -31.05 -6.48
CA GLU A 507 0.67 -31.61 -7.25
C GLU A 507 0.61 -33.14 -7.29
N THR A 508 0.31 -33.78 -6.16
CA THR A 508 0.13 -35.24 -6.06
C THR A 508 -1.03 -35.73 -6.93
N SER A 509 -2.15 -34.98 -6.96
CA SER A 509 -3.30 -35.28 -7.81
C SER A 509 -2.93 -35.22 -9.30
N VAL A 510 -2.27 -34.14 -9.74
CA VAL A 510 -1.82 -33.97 -11.12
C VAL A 510 -0.84 -35.06 -11.53
N ARG A 511 0.17 -35.36 -10.69
CA ARG A 511 1.14 -36.44 -10.94
C ARG A 511 0.44 -37.79 -11.10
N ARG A 512 -0.48 -38.15 -10.19
CA ARG A 512 -1.27 -39.38 -10.26
C ARG A 512 -2.10 -39.48 -11.54
N SER A 513 -2.79 -38.40 -11.94
CA SER A 513 -3.59 -38.34 -13.17
C SER A 513 -2.75 -38.46 -14.45
N LEU A 514 -1.47 -38.10 -14.39
CA LEU A 514 -0.51 -38.26 -15.48
C LEU A 514 0.22 -39.62 -15.48
N GLY A 515 0.05 -40.45 -14.45
CA GLY A 515 0.79 -41.70 -14.27
C GLY A 515 2.20 -41.53 -13.70
N CYS A 516 2.56 -40.34 -13.18
CA CYS A 516 3.72 -40.18 -12.31
C CYS A 516 3.35 -40.65 -10.90
N ALA A 517 3.85 -41.82 -10.50
CA ALA A 517 3.87 -42.27 -9.11
C ALA A 517 5.31 -42.22 -8.59
#